data_AF-A0A7S7TMC0-F1
#
_entry.id   AF-A0A7S7TMC0-F1
#
_cell.length_a   1.000
_cell.length_b   1.000
_cell.length_c   1.000
_cell.angle_alpha   90.00
_cell.angle_beta   90.00
_cell.angle_gamma   90.00
#
_symmetry.space_group_name_H-M   'P 1'
#
loop_
_entity.id
_entity.type
_entity.pdbx_description
1 polymer ?
#
loop_
_entity_poly.entity_id
_entity_poly.type
_entity_poly.pdbx_seq_one_letter_code
_entity_poly.pdbx_strand_id
1 'polypeptide(L)' 'MSDRPPSAGASHAEFMRATNDELAKFERREREFRKKDRDERAKRLQLPVETYDAEDWRRRTPSSPLHRT' A
#
# COMPACT_ATOMS: atom_id res chain seq x y z
N MET A 1 -33.56 -19.32 36.85
CA MET A 1 -33.46 -18.50 35.62
C MET A 1 -32.35 -17.50 35.85
N SER A 2 -31.17 -17.72 35.26
CA SER A 2 -30.05 -16.80 35.39
C SER A 2 -29.90 -16.05 34.07
N ASP A 3 -30.50 -14.89 33.99
CA ASP A 3 -30.30 -13.95 32.89
C ASP A 3 -28.91 -13.34 33.03
N ARG A 4 -27.92 -14.02 32.44
CA ARG A 4 -26.56 -13.49 32.32
C ARG A 4 -26.63 -12.26 31.40
N PRO A 5 -26.20 -11.07 31.83
CA PRO A 5 -26.27 -9.87 30.99
C PRO A 5 -25.47 -10.09 29.70
N PRO A 6 -25.88 -9.48 28.57
CA PRO A 6 -25.20 -9.64 27.29
C PRO A 6 -23.71 -9.37 27.48
N SER A 7 -22.95 -10.44 27.30
CA SER A 7 -21.53 -10.54 27.59
C SER A 7 -20.76 -9.40 26.92
N ALA A 8 -19.90 -8.71 27.67
CA ALA A 8 -18.95 -7.72 27.17
C ALA A 8 -18.07 -8.22 25.99
N GLY A 9 -18.03 -9.54 25.76
CA GLY A 9 -17.40 -10.12 24.57
C GLY A 9 -18.15 -9.81 23.26
N ALA A 10 -19.46 -9.61 23.29
CA ALA A 10 -20.26 -9.24 22.11
C ALA A 10 -20.00 -7.78 21.70
N SER A 11 -19.93 -6.87 22.67
CA SER A 11 -19.58 -5.46 22.40
C SER A 11 -18.13 -5.29 21.96
N HIS A 12 -17.20 -6.08 22.51
CA HIS A 12 -15.81 -6.07 22.05
C HIS A 12 -15.69 -6.61 20.62
N ALA A 13 -16.38 -7.70 20.27
CA ALA A 13 -16.36 -8.25 18.91
C ALA A 13 -16.93 -7.25 17.89
N GLU A 14 -18.02 -6.56 18.22
CA GLU A 14 -18.60 -5.52 17.36
C GLU A 14 -17.64 -4.32 17.19
N PHE A 15 -17.01 -3.87 18.28
CA PHE A 15 -16.00 -2.81 18.23
C PHE A 15 -14.81 -3.19 17.35
N MET A 16 -14.30 -4.42 17.47
CA MET A 16 -13.18 -4.90 16.66
C MET A 16 -13.57 -4.98 15.18
N ARG A 17 -14.79 -5.41 14.88
CA ARG A 17 -15.32 -5.43 13.51
C ARG A 17 -15.40 -4.01 12.93
N ALA A 18 -15.99 -3.07 13.65
CA ALA A 18 -16.08 -1.67 13.24
C ALA A 18 -14.69 -1.05 13.02
N THR A 19 -13.74 -1.32 13.93
CA THR A 19 -12.36 -0.83 13.83
C THR A 19 -11.66 -1.37 12.58
N ASN A 20 -11.81 -2.67 12.30
CA ASN A 20 -11.22 -3.28 11.11
C ASN A 20 -11.81 -2.73 9.81
N ASP A 21 -13.14 -2.51 9.77
CA ASP A 21 -13.81 -1.93 8.61
C ASP A 21 -13.32 -0.49 8.34
N GLU A 22 -13.13 0.32 9.38
CA GLU A 22 -12.59 1.68 9.24
C GLU A 22 -11.11 1.68 8.83
N LEU A 23 -10.30 0.77 9.40
CA LEU A 23 -8.90 0.62 9.02
C LEU A 23 -8.75 0.25 7.53
N ALA A 24 -9.55 -0.70 7.04
CA ALA A 24 -9.54 -1.10 5.64
C ALA A 24 -9.94 0.06 4.70
N LYS A 25 -10.90 0.90 5.09
CA LYS A 25 -11.27 2.10 4.34
C LYS A 25 -10.12 3.11 4.30
N PHE A 26 -9.45 3.32 5.43
CA PHE A 26 -8.31 4.23 5.53
C PHE A 26 -7.14 3.77 4.64
N GLU A 27 -6.74 2.51 4.73
CA GLU A 27 -5.63 1.96 3.94
C GLU A 27 -5.86 2.09 2.43
N ARG A 28 -7.10 1.87 1.97
CA ARG A 28 -7.44 2.06 0.55
C ARG A 28 -7.26 3.52 0.12
N ARG A 29 -7.81 4.47 0.90
CA ARG A 29 -7.70 5.91 0.61
C ARG A 29 -6.25 6.38 0.62
N GLU A 30 -5.47 5.92 1.60
CA GLU A 30 -4.06 6.26 1.73
C GLU A 30 -3.24 5.74 0.54
N ARG A 31 -3.53 4.52 0.07
CA ARG A 31 -2.88 3.96 -1.12
C ARG A 31 -3.18 4.78 -2.38
N GLU A 32 -4.44 5.17 -2.56
CA GLU A 32 -4.86 6.03 -3.68
C GLU A 32 -4.20 7.40 -3.60
N PHE A 33 -4.14 8.00 -2.41
CA PHE A 33 -3.47 9.28 -2.18
C PHE A 33 -1.99 9.21 -2.53
N ARG A 34 -1.26 8.20 -2.03
CA ARG A 34 0.16 8.00 -2.35
C ARG A 34 0.40 7.80 -3.84
N LYS A 35 -0.48 7.08 -4.53
CA LYS A 35 -0.37 6.91 -5.99
C LYS A 35 -0.50 8.26 -6.70
N LYS A 36 -1.51 9.07 -6.34
CA LYS A 36 -1.71 10.40 -6.91
C LYS A 36 -0.55 11.34 -6.61
N ASP A 37 -0.09 11.41 -5.35
CA ASP A 37 1.07 12.23 -4.97
C ASP A 37 2.32 11.83 -5.73
N ARG A 38 2.58 10.52 -5.88
CA ARG A 38 3.69 10.02 -6.69
C ARG A 38 3.56 10.49 -8.14
N ASP A 39 2.39 10.33 -8.75
CA ASP A 39 2.14 10.73 -10.14
C ASP A 39 2.31 12.25 -10.32
N GLU A 40 1.78 13.06 -9.41
CA GLU A 40 1.92 14.52 -9.42
C GLU A 40 3.38 14.97 -9.24
N ARG A 41 4.09 14.38 -8.29
CA ARG A 41 5.51 14.67 -8.07
C ARG A 41 6.36 14.27 -9.25
N ALA A 42 6.11 13.12 -9.85
CA ALA A 42 6.84 12.69 -11.02
C ALA A 42 6.55 13.57 -12.23
N LYS A 43 5.30 14.00 -12.45
CA LYS A 43 4.96 15.03 -13.44
C LYS A 43 5.73 16.33 -13.19
N ARG A 44 5.77 16.80 -11.94
CA ARG A 44 6.51 18.02 -11.56
C ARG A 44 8.01 17.91 -11.86
N LEU A 45 8.56 16.73 -11.63
CA LEU A 45 9.98 16.45 -11.86
C LEU A 45 10.28 15.97 -13.29
N GLN A 46 9.27 15.91 -14.17
CA GLN A 46 9.35 15.34 -15.53
C GLN A 46 9.96 13.92 -15.54
N LEU A 47 9.76 13.18 -14.45
CA LEU A 47 10.26 11.82 -14.32
C LEU A 47 9.30 10.87 -15.05
N PRO A 48 9.83 9.85 -15.75
CA PRO A 48 9.00 8.80 -16.32
C PRO A 48 8.25 8.10 -15.19
N VAL A 49 6.92 8.22 -15.18
CA VAL A 49 6.02 7.37 -14.38
C VAL A 49 5.75 6.10 -15.18
N GLU A 50 6.82 5.49 -15.70
CA GLU A 50 6.71 4.18 -16.30
C GLU A 50 6.31 3.22 -15.18
N THR A 51 5.27 2.44 -15.45
CA THR A 51 5.08 1.16 -14.78
C THR A 51 6.42 0.46 -14.87
N TYR A 52 7.08 0.25 -13.74
CA TYR A 52 8.17 -0.70 -13.69
C TYR A 52 7.57 -2.02 -14.18
N ASP A 53 7.67 -2.29 -15.47
CA ASP A 53 7.49 -3.62 -15.98
C ASP A 53 8.53 -4.41 -15.20
N ALA A 54 8.06 -5.42 -14.46
CA ALA A 54 8.90 -6.26 -13.65
C ALA A 54 9.98 -7.00 -14.48
N GLU A 55 10.06 -6.76 -15.79
CA GLU A 55 11.10 -7.23 -16.70
C GLU A 55 12.21 -6.19 -16.99
N ASP A 56 12.05 -4.92 -16.59
CA ASP A 56 13.03 -3.87 -16.90
C ASP A 56 14.30 -3.97 -16.04
N TRP A 57 14.22 -4.57 -14.85
CA TRP A 57 15.43 -4.88 -14.06
C TRP A 57 16.33 -5.91 -14.76
N ARG A 58 15.80 -6.74 -15.67
CA ARG A 58 16.61 -7.67 -16.48
C ARG A 58 17.32 -6.98 -17.66
N ARG A 59 16.86 -5.81 -18.10
CA ARG A 59 17.52 -5.03 -19.17
C ARG A 59 18.73 -4.26 -18.66
N ARG A 60 18.94 -4.18 -17.34
CA ARG A 60 20.24 -3.87 -16.74
C ARG A 60 21.17 -5.09 -16.79
N THR A 61 21.33 -5.69 -17.97
CA THR A 61 22.61 -6.31 -18.27
C THR A 61 23.67 -5.22 -18.17
N PRO A 62 24.75 -5.38 -17.38
CA PRO A 62 25.85 -4.44 -17.43
C PRO A 62 26.50 -4.58 -18.82
N SER A 63 26.07 -3.76 -19.78
CA SER A 63 26.79 -3.60 -21.03
C SER A 63 28.06 -2.83 -20.73
N SER A 64 29.06 -3.59 -20.33
CA SER A 64 30.49 -3.43 -20.60
C SER A 64 31.36 -3.40 -19.34
N PRO A 65 32.36 -4.29 -19.28
CA PRO A 65 33.42 -4.23 -18.29
C PRO A 65 34.31 -3.03 -18.66
N LEU A 66 34.26 -1.96 -17.87
CA LEU A 66 35.22 -0.87 -18.02
C LEU A 66 36.60 -1.37 -17.60
N HIS A 67 37.43 -1.57 -18.64
CA HIS A 67 38.89 -1.54 -18.70
C HIS A 67 39.68 -2.53 -17.85
N ARG A 68 40.07 -3.61 -18.54
CA ARG A 68 41.23 -4.45 -18.27
C ARG A 68 42.52 -3.64 -18.51
N THR A 69 43.38 -3.62 -17.48
CA THR A 69 44.83 -3.30 -17.44
C THR A 69 45.30 -1.96 -17.98
#